data_AF-A0A0W0V4A6-F1
#
_entry.id   AF-A0A0W0V4A6-F1
#
_cell.length_a   1.000
_cell.length_b   1.000
_cell.length_c   1.000
_cell.angle_alpha   90.00
_cell.angle_beta   90.00
_cell.angle_gamma   90.00
#
_symmetry.space_group_name_H-M   'P 1'
#
loop_
_entity.id
_entity.type
_entity.pdbx_description
1 polymer ?
#
loop_
_entity_poly.entity_id
_entity_poly.type
_entity_poly.pdbx_seq_one_letter_code
_entity_poly.pdbx_strand_id
1 'polypeptide(L)'
;MADINILNINPEMVCSLIVKAREFHAKEEVTFSEENPQTEYEYDWAQILADHQDDFTYLEVKNVIKSLSYDEQIDLLSLMYLGRDDFDDWESAHQAAINNFIPNLTDYLLAHPYIADYWESALDILEYNCEK
;
A
#
# COMPACT_ATOMS: atom_id res chain seq x y z
N MET A 1 -18.00 -8.05 21.95
CA MET A 1 -17.34 -8.83 20.89
C MET A 1 -15.92 -8.31 20.85
N ALA A 2 -14.93 -9.21 20.87
CA ALA A 2 -13.57 -8.85 21.23
C ALA A 2 -12.97 -7.92 20.16
N ASP A 3 -12.55 -6.72 20.58
CA ASP A 3 -11.58 -5.90 19.86
C ASP A 3 -10.27 -6.70 19.77
N ILE A 4 -10.16 -7.55 18.76
CA ILE A 4 -8.89 -8.16 18.38
C ILE A 4 -8.32 -7.22 17.35
N ASN A 5 -7.49 -6.28 17.80
CA ASN A 5 -6.67 -5.50 16.89
C ASN A 5 -5.71 -6.47 16.18
N ILE A 6 -6.10 -6.93 15.00
CA ILE A 6 -5.34 -7.88 14.17
C ILE A 6 -4.16 -7.20 13.46
N LEU A 7 -4.21 -5.86 13.38
CA LEU A 7 -3.18 -5.03 12.77
C LEU A 7 -2.15 -4.60 13.83
N ASN A 8 -0.88 -4.76 13.51
CA ASN A 8 0.25 -4.11 14.17
C ASN A 8 0.33 -2.62 13.78
N ILE A 9 0.02 -2.28 12.53
CA ILE A 9 -0.05 -0.89 12.06
C ILE A 9 -1.31 -0.19 12.58
N ASN A 10 -1.16 1.06 13.02
CA ASN A 10 -2.30 1.89 13.41
C ASN A 10 -3.20 2.20 12.19
N PRO A 11 -4.51 1.85 12.22
CA PRO A 11 -5.44 2.16 11.14
C PRO A 11 -5.47 3.64 10.75
N GLU A 12 -5.34 4.58 11.70
CA GLU A 12 -5.30 6.02 11.40
C GLU A 12 -4.08 6.41 10.53
N MET A 13 -2.98 5.67 10.67
CA MET A 13 -1.80 5.85 9.83
C MET A 13 -2.05 5.35 8.41
N VAL A 14 -2.73 4.21 8.26
CA VAL A 14 -3.17 3.70 6.94
C VAL A 14 -4.10 4.71 6.27
N CYS A 15 -5.06 5.27 6.98
CA CYS A 15 -5.95 6.32 6.47
C CYS A 15 -5.19 7.56 6.00
N SER A 16 -4.15 7.98 6.74
CA SER A 16 -3.29 9.08 6.31
C SER A 16 -2.50 8.74 5.03
N LEU A 17 -2.04 7.49 4.91
CA LEU A 17 -1.37 6.98 3.70
C LEU A 17 -2.31 6.91 2.50
N ILE A 18 -3.58 6.52 2.69
CA ILE A 18 -4.62 6.51 1.64
C ILE A 18 -4.77 7.92 1.04
N VAL A 19 -4.92 8.95 1.87
CA VAL A 19 -5.03 10.34 1.42
C VAL A 19 -3.80 10.76 0.62
N LYS A 20 -2.60 10.42 1.11
CA LYS A 20 -1.34 10.78 0.45
C LYS A 20 -1.09 10.04 -0.85
N ALA A 21 -1.48 8.77 -0.94
CA ALA A 21 -1.43 8.00 -2.17
C ALA A 21 -2.36 8.61 -3.22
N ARG A 22 -3.61 8.95 -2.85
CA ARG A 22 -4.55 9.67 -3.74
C ARG A 22 -3.97 11.01 -4.22
N GLU A 23 -3.37 11.78 -3.32
CA GLU A 23 -2.71 13.05 -3.64
C GLU A 23 -1.57 12.87 -4.65
N PHE A 24 -0.72 11.84 -4.44
CA PHE A 24 0.38 11.54 -5.33
C PHE A 24 -0.11 11.11 -6.72
N HIS A 25 -1.05 10.16 -6.79
CA HIS A 25 -1.59 9.62 -8.05
C HIS A 25 -2.47 10.60 -8.83
N ALA A 26 -2.97 11.66 -8.18
CA ALA A 26 -3.72 12.72 -8.86
C ALA A 26 -2.83 13.73 -9.63
N LYS A 27 -1.51 13.69 -9.47
CA LYS A 27 -0.58 14.62 -10.14
C LYS A 27 -0.44 14.27 -11.61
N GLU A 28 -0.52 15.28 -12.49
CA GLU A 28 -0.39 15.09 -13.96
C GLU A 28 0.97 14.51 -14.38
N GLU A 29 2.01 14.70 -13.56
CA GLU A 29 3.36 14.18 -13.81
C GLU A 29 3.43 12.67 -13.59
N VAL A 30 2.52 12.08 -12.81
CA VAL A 30 2.50 10.64 -12.53
C VAL A 30 1.77 9.92 -13.65
N THR A 31 2.54 9.35 -14.58
CA THR A 31 2.00 8.60 -15.71
C THR A 31 2.25 7.10 -15.53
N PHE A 32 1.17 6.32 -15.53
CA PHE A 32 1.23 4.87 -15.58
C PHE A 32 1.07 4.41 -17.04
N SER A 33 1.84 3.39 -17.45
CA SER A 33 1.59 2.74 -18.75
C SER A 33 0.17 2.19 -18.80
N GLU A 34 -0.51 2.32 -19.95
CA GLU A 34 -1.86 1.78 -20.16
C GLU A 34 -1.90 0.24 -20.10
N GLU A 35 -0.75 -0.42 -20.30
CA GLU A 35 -0.60 -1.86 -20.08
C GLU A 35 -0.48 -2.15 -18.58
N ASN A 36 -1.58 -2.60 -17.97
CA ASN A 36 -1.52 -3.30 -16.70
C ASN A 36 -0.74 -4.61 -16.94
N PRO A 37 0.42 -4.80 -16.31
CA PRO A 37 1.17 -6.04 -16.45
C PRO A 37 0.38 -7.19 -15.88
N GLN A 38 0.59 -8.34 -16.48
CA GLN A 38 -0.14 -9.55 -16.10
C GLN A 38 0.49 -10.21 -14.86
N THR A 39 1.71 -9.83 -14.51
CA THR A 39 2.40 -10.31 -13.32
C THR A 39 3.21 -9.21 -12.63
N GLU A 40 3.37 -9.35 -11.32
CA GLU A 40 4.14 -8.46 -10.43
C GLU A 40 5.63 -8.34 -10.83
N TYR A 41 6.15 -9.31 -11.59
CA TYR A 41 7.53 -9.35 -12.11
C TYR A 41 7.73 -8.60 -13.43
N GLU A 42 6.66 -8.16 -14.09
CA GLU A 42 6.72 -7.39 -15.34
C GLU A 42 6.85 -5.88 -15.11
N TYR A 43 6.59 -5.41 -13.88
CA TYR A 43 6.84 -4.01 -13.51
C TYR A 43 8.30 -3.81 -13.09
N ASP A 44 9.04 -3.00 -13.86
CA ASP A 44 10.14 -2.23 -13.29
C ASP A 44 9.54 -1.04 -12.53
N TRP A 45 8.95 -1.33 -11.38
CA TRP A 45 8.30 -0.34 -10.51
C TRP A 45 9.25 0.82 -10.16
N ALA A 46 10.56 0.56 -10.14
CA ALA A 46 11.58 1.57 -9.89
C ALA A 46 11.65 2.58 -11.03
N GLN A 47 11.38 2.17 -12.28
CA GLN A 47 11.33 3.07 -13.42
C GLN A 47 10.08 3.95 -13.45
N ILE A 48 8.92 3.43 -13.04
CA ILE A 48 7.68 4.23 -12.97
C ILE A 48 7.86 5.44 -12.06
N LEU A 49 8.62 5.27 -10.97
CA LEU A 49 8.83 6.31 -9.96
C LEU A 49 10.19 7.00 -10.05
N ALA A 50 11.02 6.67 -11.05
CA ALA A 50 12.37 7.22 -11.18
C ALA A 50 12.37 8.76 -11.25
N ASP A 51 11.39 9.34 -11.95
CA ASP A 51 11.28 10.79 -12.13
C ASP A 51 10.57 11.50 -10.94
N HIS A 52 10.05 10.74 -9.97
CA HIS A 52 9.28 11.26 -8.83
C HIS A 52 10.05 11.22 -7.51
N GLN A 53 11.34 10.88 -7.52
CA GLN A 53 12.13 10.73 -6.29
C GLN A 53 12.28 12.05 -5.49
N ASP A 54 12.17 13.19 -6.16
CA ASP A 54 12.23 14.53 -5.56
C ASP A 54 10.84 15.12 -5.25
N ASP A 55 9.76 14.39 -5.53
CA ASP A 55 8.39 14.84 -5.24
C ASP A 55 8.12 14.88 -3.72
N PHE A 56 7.62 16.01 -3.22
CA PHE A 56 7.39 16.19 -1.78
C PHE A 56 6.38 15.21 -1.19
N THR A 57 5.32 14.87 -1.92
CA THR A 57 4.28 13.93 -1.45
C THR A 57 4.85 12.51 -1.44
N TYR A 58 5.61 12.12 -2.47
CA TYR A 58 6.36 10.86 -2.49
C TYR A 58 7.32 10.76 -1.30
N LEU A 59 8.12 11.79 -1.05
CA LEU A 59 9.07 11.81 0.07
C LEU A 59 8.37 11.71 1.43
N GLU A 60 7.21 12.33 1.59
CA GLU A 60 6.40 12.22 2.81
C GLU A 60 5.92 10.78 3.03
N VAL A 61 5.31 10.16 2.02
CA VAL A 61 4.88 8.74 2.07
C VAL A 61 6.06 7.82 2.36
N LYS A 62 7.18 8.02 1.66
CA LYS A 62 8.42 7.26 1.85
C LYS A 62 8.93 7.35 3.28
N ASN A 63 8.92 8.54 3.86
CA ASN A 63 9.38 8.73 5.23
C ASN A 63 8.47 8.05 6.25
N VAL A 64 7.14 8.09 6.05
CA VAL A 64 6.18 7.37 6.89
C VAL A 64 6.44 5.86 6.80
N ILE A 65 6.46 5.29 5.60
CA ILE A 65 6.66 3.83 5.40
C ILE A 65 8.03 3.38 5.95
N LYS A 66 9.10 4.16 5.77
CA LYS A 66 10.42 3.84 6.34
C LYS A 66 10.46 3.91 7.87
N SER A 67 9.57 4.67 8.49
CA SER A 67 9.50 4.77 9.96
C SER A 67 8.74 3.59 10.59
N LEU A 68 7.97 2.85 9.79
CA LEU A 68 7.27 1.64 10.20
C LEU A 68 8.26 0.53 10.54
N SER A 69 7.94 -0.24 11.59
CA SER A 69 8.57 -1.52 11.88
C SER A 69 8.32 -2.55 10.77
N TYR A 70 9.06 -3.65 10.80
CA TYR A 70 8.88 -4.73 9.83
C TYR A 70 7.45 -5.27 9.82
N ASP A 71 6.87 -5.55 10.99
CA ASP A 71 5.51 -6.09 11.10
C ASP A 71 4.45 -5.10 10.58
N GLU A 72 4.63 -3.81 10.85
CA GLU A 72 3.74 -2.77 10.31
C GLU A 72 3.85 -2.63 8.77
N GLN A 73 5.05 -2.82 8.21
CA GLN A 73 5.24 -2.86 6.76
C GLN A 73 4.63 -4.10 6.14
N ILE A 74 4.71 -5.25 6.82
CA ILE A 74 4.01 -6.48 6.40
C ILE A 74 2.51 -6.24 6.40
N ASP A 75 1.94 -5.65 7.44
CA ASP A 75 0.50 -5.34 7.46
C ASP A 75 0.10 -4.45 6.29
N LEU A 76 0.89 -3.42 5.99
CA LEU A 76 0.59 -2.49 4.89
C LEU A 76 0.58 -3.20 3.52
N LEU A 77 1.50 -4.13 3.30
CA LEU A 77 1.51 -4.97 2.10
C LEU A 77 0.34 -5.96 2.09
N SER A 78 0.01 -6.53 3.25
CA SER A 78 -1.11 -7.45 3.43
C SER A 78 -2.45 -6.79 3.12
N LEU A 79 -2.64 -5.54 3.56
CA LEU A 79 -3.82 -4.74 3.26
C LEU A 79 -3.96 -4.51 1.74
N MET A 80 -2.85 -4.28 1.02
CA MET A 80 -2.92 -4.20 -0.44
C MET A 80 -3.43 -5.50 -1.06
N TYR A 81 -2.85 -6.64 -0.67
CA TYR A 81 -3.24 -7.95 -1.21
C TYR A 81 -4.70 -8.30 -0.91
N LEU A 82 -5.14 -8.05 0.34
CA LEU A 82 -6.51 -8.31 0.75
C LEU A 82 -7.51 -7.43 -0.02
N GLY A 83 -7.25 -6.13 -0.12
CA GLY A 83 -8.18 -5.21 -0.78
C GLY A 83 -8.15 -5.25 -2.31
N ARG A 84 -7.15 -5.92 -2.89
CA ARG A 84 -7.11 -6.26 -4.32
C ARG A 84 -7.85 -7.57 -4.63
N ASP A 85 -8.41 -8.22 -3.61
CA ASP A 85 -9.02 -9.55 -3.69
C ASP A 85 -8.04 -10.65 -4.15
N ASP A 86 -6.74 -10.52 -3.86
CA ASP A 86 -5.75 -11.57 -4.17
C ASP A 86 -5.91 -12.79 -3.24
N PHE A 87 -6.45 -12.58 -2.05
CA PHE A 87 -6.68 -13.60 -1.02
C PHE A 87 -8.04 -13.39 -0.35
N ASP A 88 -8.68 -14.49 0.02
CA ASP A 88 -10.02 -14.49 0.64
C ASP A 88 -10.01 -14.08 2.13
N ASP A 89 -8.84 -14.07 2.78
CA ASP A 89 -8.70 -13.84 4.22
C ASP A 89 -7.37 -13.17 4.60
N TRP A 90 -7.36 -12.51 5.77
CA TRP A 90 -6.19 -11.80 6.30
C TRP A 90 -4.98 -12.69 6.57
N GLU A 91 -5.18 -13.90 7.11
CA GLU A 91 -4.07 -14.77 7.48
C GLU A 91 -3.28 -15.21 6.24
N SER A 92 -4.01 -15.56 5.17
CA SER A 92 -3.44 -15.89 3.86
C SER A 92 -2.71 -14.70 3.22
N ALA A 93 -3.32 -13.52 3.22
CA ALA A 93 -2.70 -12.29 2.71
C ALA A 93 -1.43 -11.92 3.49
N HIS A 94 -1.48 -12.02 4.82
CA HIS A 94 -0.37 -11.71 5.69
C HIS A 94 0.79 -12.69 5.53
N GLN A 95 0.50 -13.99 5.42
CA GLN A 95 1.53 -14.99 5.15
C GLN A 95 2.18 -14.79 3.77
N ALA A 96 1.41 -14.38 2.77
CA ALA A 96 1.94 -14.04 1.46
C ALA A 96 2.84 -12.80 1.49
N ALA A 97 2.46 -11.76 2.23
CA ALA A 97 3.27 -10.56 2.43
C ALA A 97 4.62 -10.87 3.09
N ILE A 98 4.65 -11.75 4.09
CA ILE A 98 5.90 -12.23 4.70
C ILE A 98 6.79 -12.92 3.66
N ASN A 99 6.21 -13.82 2.86
CA ASN A 99 6.96 -14.63 1.91
C ASN A 99 7.50 -13.82 0.72
N ASN A 100 6.81 -12.73 0.36
CA ASN A 100 7.11 -11.91 -0.80
C ASN A 100 7.61 -10.51 -0.43
N PHE A 101 8.09 -10.29 0.80
CA PHE A 101 8.47 -8.96 1.26
C PHE A 101 9.55 -8.30 0.36
N ILE A 102 9.37 -7.01 0.06
CA ILE A 102 10.18 -6.26 -0.91
C ILE A 102 10.98 -5.14 -0.18
N PRO A 103 12.31 -5.05 -0.37
CA PRO A 103 13.15 -4.03 0.29
C PRO A 103 12.84 -2.56 -0.03
N ASN A 104 12.10 -2.29 -1.11
CA ASN A 104 11.68 -0.94 -1.51
C ASN A 104 10.15 -0.83 -1.58
N LEU A 105 9.53 -1.11 -0.43
CA LEU A 105 8.08 -1.22 -0.31
C LEU A 105 7.35 0.05 -0.77
N THR A 106 7.86 1.25 -0.49
CA THR A 106 7.22 2.51 -0.93
C THR A 106 7.05 2.56 -2.45
N ASP A 107 8.11 2.29 -3.20
CA ASP A 107 8.06 2.42 -4.66
C ASP A 107 7.15 1.35 -5.25
N TYR A 108 7.22 0.14 -4.69
CA TYR A 108 6.33 -0.94 -5.06
C TYR A 108 4.85 -0.57 -4.82
N LEU A 109 4.49 -0.05 -3.65
CA LEU A 109 3.11 0.34 -3.32
C LEU A 109 2.62 1.50 -4.19
N LEU A 110 3.44 2.55 -4.37
CA LEU A 110 3.05 3.72 -5.16
C LEU A 110 3.10 3.48 -6.67
N ALA A 111 3.74 2.41 -7.14
CA ALA A 111 3.62 1.97 -8.53
C ALA A 111 2.24 1.35 -8.83
N HIS A 112 1.42 1.05 -7.81
CA HIS A 112 0.04 0.59 -7.99
C HIS A 112 -0.93 1.79 -7.94
N PRO A 113 -1.52 2.20 -9.07
CA PRO A 113 -2.35 3.42 -9.13
C PRO A 113 -3.61 3.37 -8.28
N TYR A 114 -4.07 2.17 -7.92
CA TYR A 114 -5.28 1.96 -7.09
C TYR A 114 -4.94 1.60 -5.63
N ILE A 115 -3.69 1.80 -5.19
CA ILE A 115 -3.25 1.39 -3.84
C ILE A 115 -4.12 1.97 -2.72
N ALA A 116 -4.57 3.21 -2.89
CA ALA A 116 -5.45 3.87 -1.95
C ALA A 116 -6.80 3.13 -1.82
N ASP A 117 -7.36 2.68 -2.94
CA ASP A 117 -8.65 1.98 -2.96
C ASP A 117 -8.51 0.56 -2.42
N TYR A 118 -7.37 -0.10 -2.68
CA TYR A 118 -7.06 -1.41 -2.09
C TYR A 118 -6.95 -1.31 -0.56
N TRP A 119 -6.20 -0.33 -0.04
CA TRP A 119 -6.11 -0.15 1.42
C TRP A 119 -7.46 0.20 2.05
N GLU A 120 -8.24 1.08 1.42
CA GLU A 120 -9.59 1.44 1.91
C GLU A 120 -10.50 0.20 1.95
N SER A 121 -10.53 -0.59 0.87
CA SER A 121 -11.32 -1.83 0.79
C SER A 121 -10.90 -2.86 1.84
N ALA A 122 -9.60 -3.02 2.07
CA ALA A 122 -9.09 -3.95 3.08
C ALA A 122 -9.43 -3.51 4.51
N LEU A 123 -9.37 -2.21 4.81
CA LEU A 123 -9.82 -1.69 6.11
C LEU A 123 -11.32 -1.96 6.31
N ASP A 124 -12.14 -1.72 5.29
CA ASP A 124 -13.59 -2.00 5.33
C ASP A 124 -13.88 -3.50 5.57
N ILE A 125 -13.17 -4.41 4.88
CA ILE A 125 -13.29 -5.88 5.09
C ILE A 125 -12.97 -6.26 6.53
N LEU A 126 -11.98 -5.60 7.13
CA LEU A 126 -11.54 -5.83 8.50
C LEU A 126 -12.32 -5.01 9.54
N GLU A 127 -13.38 -4.32 9.13
CA GLU A 127 -14.24 -3.48 9.97
C GLU A 127 -13.48 -2.31 10.65
N TYR A 128 -12.43 -1.79 10.01
CA TYR A 128 -11.76 -0.54 10.38
C TYR A 128 -12.25 0.62 9.51
N ASN A 129 -12.42 1.79 10.11
CA ASN A 129 -12.96 2.96 9.42
C ASN A 129 -11.94 4.10 9.44
N CYS A 130 -11.83 4.84 8.35
CA CYS A 130 -11.08 6.11 8.31
C CYS A 130 -11.83 7.32 8.87
N GLU A 131 -12.89 7.07 9.65
CA GLU A 131 -13.71 8.13 10.24
C GLU A 131 -13.06 8.74 11.49
N LYS A 132 -12.86 10.07 11.43
CA LYS A 132 -12.88 10.97 12.58
C LYS A 132 -13.69 12.21 12.25
#